data_AF-A0A242A5N3-F1
#
_entry.id   AF-A0A242A5N3-F1
#
_cell.length_a   1.000
_cell.length_b   1.000
_cell.length_c   1.000
_cell.angle_alpha   90.00
_cell.angle_beta   90.00
_cell.angle_gamma   90.00
#
_symmetry.space_group_name_H-M   'P 1'
#
loop_
_entity.id
_entity.type
_entity.pdbx_description
1 polymer ?
#
loop_
_entity_poly.entity_id
_entity_poly.type
_entity_poly.pdbx_seq_one_letter_code
_entity_poly.pdbx_strand_id
1 'polypeptide(L)'
;MGIESVDKYLYLLSGFKLKESLKELINRLEQEFILVFENSTVLSILVHTAYLIERLLLNGNELVYPDKEKYAATKIISMKNALSEIENQFSIHISEDECRFMLDIIYQK
;
A
#
# COMPACT_ATOMS: atom_id res chain seq x y z
N MET A 1 10.04 22.00 6.09
CA MET A 1 9.19 20.89 6.60
C MET A 1 7.72 21.26 6.82
N GLY A 2 7.30 22.54 6.95
CA GLY A 2 5.88 22.87 7.16
C GLY A 2 5.00 22.79 5.90
N ILE A 3 5.31 23.57 4.85
CA ILE A 3 4.45 23.70 3.65
C ILE A 3 4.46 22.44 2.77
N GLU A 4 5.59 21.75 2.60
CA GLU A 4 5.66 20.50 1.80
C GLU A 4 4.80 19.37 2.37
N SER A 5 4.58 19.36 3.70
CA SER A 5 3.68 18.39 4.32
C SER A 5 2.21 18.72 4.04
N VAL A 6 1.86 20.01 3.90
CA VAL A 6 0.50 20.47 3.61
C VAL A 6 0.02 19.95 2.26
N ASP A 7 0.87 19.94 1.22
CA ASP A 7 0.50 19.40 -0.09
C ASP A 7 0.20 17.90 -0.04
N LYS A 8 0.93 17.13 0.79
CA LYS A 8 0.65 15.71 1.02
C LYS A 8 -0.68 15.49 1.73
N TYR A 9 -0.98 16.30 2.75
CA TYR A 9 -2.27 16.27 3.44
C TYR A 9 -3.43 16.67 2.53
N LEU A 10 -3.27 17.73 1.74
CA LEU A 10 -4.26 18.15 0.75
C LEU A 10 -4.46 17.11 -0.36
N TYR A 11 -3.41 16.35 -0.71
CA TYR A 11 -3.53 15.21 -1.61
C TYR A 11 -4.39 14.10 -1.01
N LEU A 12 -4.16 13.74 0.27
CA LEU A 12 -4.96 12.74 0.98
C LEU A 12 -6.43 13.17 1.08
N LEU A 13 -6.67 14.45 1.37
CA LEU A 13 -8.00 15.07 1.40
C LEU A 13 -8.65 15.17 0.01
N SER A 14 -7.85 15.11 -1.06
CA SER A 14 -8.33 15.02 -2.43
C SER A 14 -8.59 13.56 -2.81
N GLY A 15 -9.74 13.03 -2.40
CA GLY A 15 -10.16 11.66 -2.74
C GLY A 15 -10.13 11.34 -4.24
N PHE A 16 -10.19 12.36 -5.11
CA PHE A 16 -10.06 12.20 -6.56
C PHE A 16 -8.64 11.80 -6.99
N LYS A 17 -7.60 12.37 -6.39
CA LYS A 17 -6.20 12.07 -6.76
C LYS A 17 -5.76 10.72 -6.18
N LEU A 18 -6.10 10.45 -4.92
CA LEU A 18 -5.81 9.16 -4.28
C LEU A 18 -6.46 7.99 -5.03
N LYS A 19 -7.68 8.17 -5.56
CA LYS A 19 -8.39 7.16 -6.33
C LYS A 19 -7.60 6.65 -7.54
N GLU A 20 -6.98 7.52 -8.32
CA GLU A 20 -6.22 7.10 -9.52
C GLU A 20 -4.95 6.35 -9.13
N SER A 21 -4.18 6.84 -8.16
CA SER A 21 -2.99 6.14 -7.64
C SER A 21 -3.33 4.76 -7.10
N LEU A 22 -4.45 4.64 -6.38
CA LEU A 22 -4.92 3.37 -5.86
C LEU A 22 -5.40 2.42 -6.97
N LYS A 23 -6.07 2.94 -8.01
CA LYS A 23 -6.45 2.14 -9.17
C LYS A 23 -5.25 1.61 -9.94
N GLU A 24 -4.22 2.43 -10.12
CA GLU A 24 -2.95 2.02 -10.74
C GLU A 24 -2.22 0.98 -9.89
N LEU A 25 -2.26 1.11 -8.55
CA LEU A 25 -1.75 0.09 -7.65
C LEU A 25 -2.46 -1.26 -7.85
N ILE A 26 -3.79 -1.28 -7.93
CA ILE A 26 -4.55 -2.52 -8.17
C ILE A 26 -4.08 -3.19 -9.48
N ASN A 27 -4.02 -2.43 -10.58
CA ASN A 27 -3.59 -2.97 -11.87
C ASN A 27 -2.16 -3.55 -11.80
N ARG A 28 -1.25 -2.88 -11.09
CA ARG A 28 0.13 -3.39 -10.90
C ARG A 28 0.17 -4.66 -10.07
N LEU A 29 -0.62 -4.72 -8.99
CA LEU A 29 -0.69 -5.92 -8.16
C LEU A 29 -1.26 -7.11 -8.96
N GLU A 30 -2.30 -6.89 -9.77
CA GLU A 30 -2.86 -7.92 -10.65
C GLU A 30 -1.82 -8.42 -11.67
N GLN A 31 -1.01 -7.52 -12.23
CA GLN A 31 0.07 -7.87 -13.17
C GLN A 31 1.23 -8.60 -12.49
N GLU A 32 1.71 -8.09 -11.35
CA GLU A 32 2.87 -8.64 -10.63
C GLU A 32 2.58 -10.03 -10.06
N PHE A 33 1.35 -10.25 -9.57
CA PHE A 33 0.95 -11.53 -8.99
C PHE A 33 0.23 -12.46 -9.98
N ILE A 34 -0.05 -11.98 -11.20
CA ILE A 34 -0.78 -12.73 -12.24
C ILE A 34 -2.14 -13.22 -11.71
N LEU A 35 -2.90 -12.28 -11.13
CA LEU A 35 -4.22 -12.52 -10.52
C LEU A 35 -5.22 -11.48 -11.03
N VAL A 36 -6.51 -11.83 -10.97
CA VAL A 36 -7.61 -10.87 -11.10
C VAL A 36 -8.33 -10.84 -9.77
N PHE A 37 -8.45 -9.66 -9.16
CA PHE A 37 -9.03 -9.52 -7.83
C PHE A 37 -10.55 -9.35 -7.89
N GLU A 38 -11.24 -10.06 -7.01
CA GLU A 38 -12.67 -9.81 -6.77
C GLU A 38 -12.88 -8.44 -6.12
N ASN A 39 -14.08 -7.88 -6.27
CA ASN A 39 -14.42 -6.56 -5.74
C ASN A 39 -14.18 -6.44 -4.22
N SER A 40 -14.34 -7.52 -3.46
CA SER A 40 -14.07 -7.58 -2.01
C SER A 40 -12.58 -7.41 -1.69
N THR A 41 -11.71 -8.11 -2.43
CA THR A 41 -10.26 -7.99 -2.33
C THR A 41 -9.80 -6.60 -2.76
N VAL A 42 -10.34 -6.07 -3.89
CA VAL A 42 -10.05 -4.71 -4.34
C VAL A 42 -10.39 -3.70 -3.25
N LEU A 43 -11.61 -3.75 -2.69
CA LEU A 43 -12.02 -2.85 -1.62
C LEU A 43 -11.10 -2.93 -0.41
N SER A 44 -10.70 -4.14 -0.02
CA SER A 44 -9.80 -4.36 1.12
C SER A 44 -8.42 -3.75 0.88
N ILE A 45 -7.87 -3.91 -0.33
CA ILE A 45 -6.60 -3.28 -0.74
C ILE A 45 -6.72 -1.75 -0.71
N LEU A 46 -7.80 -1.19 -1.24
CA LEU A 46 -8.03 0.25 -1.26
C LEU A 46 -8.06 0.84 0.16
N VAL A 47 -8.84 0.23 1.05
CA VAL A 47 -8.98 0.68 2.44
C VAL A 47 -7.66 0.55 3.19
N HIS A 48 -6.98 -0.60 3.08
CA HIS A 48 -5.70 -0.83 3.76
C HIS A 48 -4.63 0.14 3.28
N THR A 49 -4.53 0.35 1.97
CA THR A 49 -3.53 1.26 1.40
C THR A 49 -3.81 2.71 1.78
N ALA A 50 -5.07 3.16 1.79
CA ALA A 50 -5.41 4.50 2.23
C ALA A 50 -5.02 4.74 3.70
N TYR A 51 -5.33 3.77 4.58
CA TYR A 51 -4.97 3.82 5.99
C TYR A 51 -3.44 3.76 6.21
N LEU A 52 -2.74 2.91 5.46
CA LEU A 52 -1.29 2.83 5.44
C LEU A 52 -0.67 4.19 5.14
N ILE A 53 -1.07 4.82 4.03
CA ILE A 53 -0.54 6.12 3.59
C ILE A 53 -0.79 7.17 4.67
N GLU A 54 -2.03 7.27 5.17
CA GLU A 54 -2.40 8.22 6.22
C GLU A 54 -1.55 8.02 7.49
N ARG A 55 -1.40 6.78 7.94
CA ARG A 55 -0.64 6.47 9.16
C ARG A 55 0.84 6.79 9.02
N LEU A 56 1.45 6.49 7.88
CA LEU A 56 2.86 6.79 7.61
C LEU A 56 3.11 8.30 7.48
N LEU A 57 2.15 9.06 6.93
CA LEU A 57 2.25 10.52 6.85
C LEU A 57 2.09 11.23 8.20
N LEU A 58 1.15 10.76 9.04
CA LEU A 58 0.80 11.43 10.30
C LEU A 58 1.68 11.02 11.48
N ASN A 59 1.86 9.72 11.67
CA ASN A 59 2.32 9.18 12.95
C ASN A 59 3.62 8.38 12.83
N GLY A 60 4.07 8.05 11.61
CA GLY A 60 5.28 7.25 11.38
C GLY A 60 5.27 5.85 12.02
N ASN A 61 4.13 5.39 12.52
CA ASN A 61 4.02 4.13 13.23
C ASN A 61 3.99 2.98 12.21
N GLU A 62 5.07 2.20 12.19
CA GLU A 62 5.15 0.94 11.48
C GLU A 62 4.39 -0.14 12.26
N LEU A 63 3.58 -0.93 11.55
CA LEU A 63 2.96 -2.12 12.12
C LEU A 63 3.96 -3.27 12.08
N VAL A 64 3.91 -4.13 13.10
CA VAL A 64 4.73 -5.35 13.16
C VAL A 64 3.87 -6.53 12.73
N TYR A 65 4.35 -7.25 11.72
CA TYR A 65 3.71 -8.47 11.27
C TYR A 65 4.14 -9.65 12.14
N PRO A 66 3.20 -10.47 12.67
CA PRO A 66 3.52 -11.48 13.68
C PRO A 66 4.30 -12.68 13.13
N ASP A 67 4.05 -13.09 11.87
CA ASP A 67 4.68 -14.28 11.26
C ASP A 67 5.56 -13.90 10.06
N LYS A 68 6.84 -13.63 10.34
CA LYS A 68 7.77 -13.14 9.31
C LYS A 68 8.12 -14.19 8.24
N GLU A 69 7.85 -15.46 8.50
CA GLU A 69 8.19 -16.58 7.61
C GLU A 69 7.01 -17.05 6.73
N LYS A 70 5.78 -16.56 6.99
CA LYS A 70 4.56 -16.94 6.23
C LYS A 70 4.70 -16.83 4.71
N TYR A 71 5.47 -15.85 4.22
CA TYR A 71 5.68 -15.60 2.81
C TYR A 71 7.16 -15.61 2.44
N ALA A 72 7.47 -16.22 1.29
CA ALA A 72 8.82 -16.21 0.74
C ALA A 72 9.28 -14.78 0.40
N ALA A 73 10.59 -14.53 0.52
CA ALA A 73 11.20 -13.22 0.26
C ALA A 73 10.89 -12.70 -1.16
N THR A 74 10.76 -13.57 -2.16
CA THR A 74 10.40 -13.19 -3.53
C THR A 74 9.03 -12.52 -3.61
N LYS A 75 8.03 -12.98 -2.83
CA LYS A 75 6.71 -12.34 -2.78
C LYS A 75 6.76 -10.98 -2.11
N ILE A 76 7.61 -10.83 -1.09
CA ILE A 76 7.84 -9.54 -0.42
C ILE A 76 8.47 -8.54 -1.40
N ILE A 77 9.47 -8.98 -2.18
CA ILE A 77 10.11 -8.16 -3.21
C ILE A 77 9.09 -7.73 -4.29
N SER A 78 8.29 -8.65 -4.81
CA SER A 78 7.22 -8.32 -5.77
C SER A 78 6.22 -7.31 -5.21
N MET A 79 5.80 -7.49 -3.94
CA MET A 79 4.93 -6.53 -3.27
C MET A 79 5.60 -5.16 -3.11
N LYS A 80 6.89 -5.11 -2.76
CA LYS A 80 7.65 -3.85 -2.70
C LYS A 80 7.72 -3.16 -4.05
N ASN A 81 7.99 -3.89 -5.11
CA ASN A 81 8.01 -3.33 -6.47
C ASN A 81 6.66 -2.71 -6.83
N ALA A 82 5.55 -3.39 -6.55
CA ALA A 82 4.21 -2.86 -6.81
C ALA A 82 3.88 -1.60 -5.99
N LEU A 83 4.41 -1.49 -4.77
CA LEU A 83 4.20 -0.34 -3.87
C LEU A 83 5.19 0.82 -4.07
N SER A 84 6.26 0.62 -4.84
CA SER A 84 7.33 1.62 -5.02
C SER A 84 6.83 2.98 -5.52
N GLU A 85 5.83 3.00 -6.40
CA GLU A 85 5.24 4.26 -6.86
C GLU A 85 4.50 4.99 -5.75
N ILE A 86 3.81 4.27 -4.86
CA ILE A 86 3.16 4.88 -3.70
C ILE A 86 4.22 5.44 -2.75
N GLU A 87 5.32 4.71 -2.50
CA GLU A 87 6.44 5.23 -1.71
C GLU A 87 6.98 6.53 -2.30
N ASN A 88 7.25 6.55 -3.61
CA ASN A 88 7.78 7.72 -4.30
C ASN A 88 6.81 8.89 -4.30
N GLN A 89 5.55 8.64 -4.68
CA GLN A 89 4.53 9.67 -4.85
C GLN A 89 4.20 10.37 -3.53
N PHE A 90 4.14 9.63 -2.42
CA PHE A 90 3.85 10.20 -1.11
C PHE A 90 5.11 10.51 -0.29
N SER A 91 6.29 10.15 -0.79
CA SER A 91 7.58 10.17 -0.10
C SER A 91 7.46 9.57 1.32
N ILE A 92 6.99 8.33 1.35
CA ILE A 92 6.86 7.49 2.56
C ILE A 92 7.72 6.24 2.41
N HIS A 93 8.10 5.63 3.53
CA HIS A 93 8.70 4.30 3.54
C HIS A 93 7.67 3.29 4.02
N ILE A 94 7.41 2.27 3.21
CA ILE A 94 6.55 1.16 3.58
C ILE A 94 7.48 0.03 4.02
N SER A 95 7.26 -0.54 5.20
CA SER A 95 8.08 -1.66 5.70
C SER A 95 7.76 -2.98 4.99
N GLU A 96 8.56 -4.02 5.23
CA GLU A 96 8.22 -5.37 4.77
C GLU A 96 7.00 -5.96 5.48
N ASP A 97 6.73 -5.53 6.71
CA ASP A 97 5.60 -6.04 7.50
C ASP A 97 4.27 -5.61 6.86
N GLU A 98 4.23 -4.41 6.29
CA GLU A 98 3.09 -3.96 5.47
C GLU A 98 2.93 -4.75 4.18
N CYS A 99 4.03 -5.19 3.57
CA CYS A 99 3.96 -6.11 2.44
C CYS A 99 3.30 -7.43 2.84
N ARG A 100 3.60 -7.94 4.05
CA ARG A 100 2.98 -9.18 4.57
C ARG A 100 1.48 -9.00 4.83
N PHE A 101 1.04 -7.88 5.41
CA PHE A 101 -0.39 -7.58 5.55
C PHE A 101 -1.11 -7.47 4.20
N MET A 102 -0.49 -6.84 3.21
CA MET A 102 -1.05 -6.76 1.85
C MET A 102 -1.16 -8.14 1.18
N LEU A 103 -0.18 -9.03 1.41
CA LEU A 103 -0.25 -10.41 0.92
C LEU A 103 -1.36 -11.21 1.59
N ASP A 104 -1.64 -10.98 2.88
CA ASP A 104 -2.79 -11.58 3.56
C ASP A 104 -4.12 -11.17 2.93
N ILE A 105 -4.26 -9.89 2.58
CA ILE A 105 -5.45 -9.39 1.89
C ILE A 105 -5.59 -10.08 0.51
N ILE A 106 -4.52 -10.14 -0.27
CA ILE A 106 -4.53 -10.75 -1.62
C ILE A 106 -4.86 -12.24 -1.56
N TYR A 107 -4.30 -12.97 -0.60
CA TYR A 107 -4.52 -14.40 -0.45
C TYR A 107 -5.68 -14.76 0.49
N GLN A 108 -6.44 -13.74 0.95
CA GLN A 108 -7.59 -13.87 1.85
C GLN A 108 -7.30 -14.75 3.08
N LYS A 109 -6.16 -14.53 3.74
CA LYS A 109 -5.71 -15.28 4.92
C LYS A 109 -5.72 -14.47 6.20
#